data_AF-A0A356IRG2-F1
#
_entry.id   AF-A0A356IRG2-F1
#
_cell.length_a   1.000
_cell.length_b   1.000
_cell.length_c   1.000
_cell.angle_alpha   90.00
_cell.angle_beta   90.00
_cell.angle_gamma   90.00
#
_symmetry.space_group_name_H-M   'P 1'
#
loop_
_entity.id
_entity.type
_entity.pdbx_description
1 polymer ?
#
loop_
_entity_poly.entity_id
_entity_poly.type
_entity_poly.pdbx_seq_one_letter_code
_entity_poly.pdbx_strand_id
1 'polypeptide(L)' 'MPNFWQFPTVSMGLGPIQAIYQAHFMKYLQNRELIKKDDRKVWAFLGDGETDEPESLGCIS' A
#
# COMPACT_ATOMS: atom_id res chain seq x y z
N MET A 1 -15.98 -11.16 2.58
CA MET A 1 -16.08 -11.42 1.13
C MET A 1 -14.71 -11.84 0.60
N PRO A 2 -14.29 -13.09 0.85
CA PRO A 2 -12.90 -13.53 0.62
C PRO A 2 -12.47 -13.54 -0.85
N ASN A 3 -13.42 -13.62 -1.79
CA ASN A 3 -13.16 -13.68 -3.22
C ASN A 3 -13.35 -12.33 -3.94
N PHE A 4 -13.53 -11.23 -3.19
CA PHE A 4 -13.82 -9.91 -3.76
C PHE A 4 -12.88 -8.84 -3.22
N TRP A 5 -12.81 -8.66 -1.89
CA TRP A 5 -11.96 -7.65 -1.27
C TRP A 5 -10.58 -8.20 -0.92
N GLN A 6 -9.55 -7.39 -1.12
CA GLN A 6 -8.15 -7.77 -0.89
C GLN A 6 -7.50 -6.99 0.26
N PHE A 7 -7.86 -5.72 0.44
CA PHE A 7 -7.22 -4.83 1.40
C PHE A 7 -8.29 -4.14 2.27
N PRO A 8 -8.20 -4.21 3.61
CA PRO A 8 -9.10 -3.48 4.51
C PRO A 8 -8.60 -2.05 4.73
N THR A 9 -9.37 -1.04 4.30
CA THR A 9 -8.92 0.37 4.30
C THR A 9 -9.86 1.33 5.05
N VAL A 10 -10.96 0.86 5.63
CA VAL A 10 -11.94 1.74 6.30
C VAL A 10 -11.40 2.35 7.60
N SER A 11 -10.40 1.71 8.22
CA SER A 11 -9.61 2.32 9.29
C SER A 11 -8.61 3.26 8.63
N MET A 12 -8.93 4.55 8.66
CA MET A 12 -8.12 5.62 8.08
C MET A 12 -6.68 5.57 8.62
N GLY A 13 -5.72 5.98 7.79
CA GLY A 13 -4.29 5.96 8.11
C GLY A 13 -3.60 4.62 7.80
N LEU A 14 -4.29 3.48 7.93
CA LEU A 14 -3.69 2.17 7.66
C LEU A 14 -3.50 1.90 6.17
N GLY A 15 -4.42 2.36 5.32
CA GLY A 15 -4.34 2.23 3.86
C GLY A 15 -3.04 2.81 3.25
N PRO A 16 -2.70 4.09 3.50
CA PRO A 16 -1.51 4.72 2.93
C PRO A 16 -0.20 4.04 3.34
N ILE A 17 0.03 3.80 4.64
CA ILE A 17 1.25 3.10 5.09
C ILE A 17 1.32 1.67 4.53
N GLN A 18 0.21 0.94 4.51
CA GLN A 18 0.16 -0.40 3.92
C GLN A 18 0.49 -0.38 2.43
N ALA A 19 0.02 0.61 1.68
CA ALA A 19 0.32 0.76 0.25
C ALA A 19 1.82 1.00 -0.01
N ILE A 20 2.48 1.82 0.82
CA ILE A 20 3.93 2.06 0.74
C ILE A 20 4.70 0.76 0.96
N TYR A 21 4.40 0.02 2.03
CA TYR A 21 5.08 -1.25 2.31
C TYR A 21 4.72 -2.36 1.31
N GLN A 22 3.51 -2.38 0.77
CA GLN A 22 3.13 -3.29 -0.30
C GLN A 22 3.97 -3.03 -1.56
N ALA A 23 4.14 -1.76 -1.97
CA ALA A 23 4.98 -1.40 -3.11
C ALA A 23 6.46 -1.75 -2.86
N HIS A 24 6.97 -1.46 -1.66
CA HIS A 24 8.32 -1.82 -1.25
C HIS A 24 8.56 -3.34 -1.32
N PHE A 25 7.65 -4.13 -0.74
CA PHE A 25 7.76 -5.58 -0.72
C PHE A 25 7.69 -6.18 -2.13
N MET A 26 6.82 -5.64 -2.99
CA MET A 26 6.79 -6.05 -4.40
C MET A 26 8.11 -5.80 -5.12
N LYS A 27 8.74 -4.63 -4.90
CA LYS A 27 10.07 -4.34 -5.45
C LYS A 27 11.13 -5.26 -4.89
N TYR A 28 11.08 -5.56 -3.59
CA TYR A 28 11.96 -6.54 -2.97
C TYR A 28 11.85 -7.91 -3.66
N LEU A 29 10.64 -8.44 -3.84
CA LEU A 29 10.43 -9.73 -4.51
C LEU A 29 10.95 -9.73 -5.96
N GLN A 30 10.71 -8.65 -6.71
CA GLN A 30 11.21 -8.48 -8.08
C GLN A 30 12.75 -8.43 -8.14
N ASN A 31 13.38 -7.72 -7.20
CA ASN A 31 14.83 -7.56 -7.14
C ASN A 31 15.53 -8.84 -6.66
N ARG A 32 14.83 -9.67 -5.88
CA ARG A 32 15.28 -10.99 -5.43
C ARG A 32 14.96 -12.12 -6.40
N GLU A 33 14.39 -11.79 -7.57
CA GLU A 33 14.04 -12.75 -8.62
C GLU A 33 13.05 -13.84 -8.15
N LEU A 34 12.32 -13.57 -7.07
CA LEU A 34 11.29 -14.47 -6.52
C LEU A 34 9.98 -14.39 -7.32
N ILE A 35 9.77 -13.28 -8.03
CA ILE A 35 8.66 -13.09 -8.97
C ILE A 35 9.17 -12.43 -10.25
N LYS A 36 8.44 -12.61 -11.36
CA LYS A 36 8.74 -11.93 -12.62
C LYS A 36 8.66 -10.41 -12.44
N LYS A 37 9.64 -9.69 -13.01
CA LYS A 37 9.59 -8.23 -13.12
C LYS A 37 8.39 -7.85 -14.00
N ASP A 38 7.54 -6.98 -13.46
CA ASP A 38 6.28 -6.53 -14.04
C ASP A 38 6.09 -5.04 -13.74
N ASP A 39 5.30 -4.34 -14.55
CA ASP A 39 5.00 -2.90 -14.39
C ASP A 39 3.80 -2.65 -13.47
N ARG A 40 3.57 -3.55 -12.50
CA ARG A 40 2.48 -3.41 -11.54
C ARG A 40 2.61 -2.12 -10.73
N LYS A 41 1.48 -1.44 -10.56
CA LYS A 41 1.35 -0.25 -9.71
C LYS A 41 0.55 -0.59 -8.44
N VAL A 42 0.89 0.08 -7.35
CA VAL A 42 0.09 0.09 -6.12
C VAL A 42 -0.60 1.46 -6.05
N TRP A 43 -1.91 1.47 -5.87
CA TRP A 43 -2.71 2.68 -5.78
C TRP A 43 -3.27 2.81 -4.37
N ALA A 44 -3.06 3.96 -3.73
CA ALA A 44 -3.70 4.34 -2.49
C ALA A 44 -4.72 5.44 -2.79
N PHE A 45 -5.99 5.19 -2.48
CA PHE A 45 -7.06 6.19 -2.55
C PHE A 45 -7.30 6.69 -1.14
N LEU A 46 -7.13 7.99 -0.94
CA LEU A 46 -7.09 8.62 0.37
C LEU A 46 -8.06 9.80 0.39
N GLY A 47 -8.71 9.99 1.54
CA GLY A 47 -9.39 11.25 1.84
C GLY A 47 -8.37 12.31 2.24
N ASP A 48 -8.69 13.59 2.01
CA ASP A 48 -7.90 14.71 2.54
C ASP A 48 -7.90 14.72 4.07
N GLY A 49 -9.07 14.54 4.71
CA GLY A 49 -9.17 14.44 6.17
C GLY A 49 -8.45 13.21 6.78
N GLU A 50 -8.27 12.13 6.01
CA GLU A 50 -7.49 10.97 6.46
C GLU A 50 -6.00 11.30 6.59
N THR A 51 -5.50 12.32 5.88
CA THR A 51 -4.08 12.70 5.95
C THR A 51 -3.64 13.30 7.28
N ASP A 52 -4.59 13.63 8.16
CA ASP A 52 -4.33 14.06 9.54
C ASP A 52 -3.95 12.89 10.48
N GLU A 53 -4.24 11.65 10.09
CA GLU A 53 -3.77 10.48 10.82
C GLU A 53 -2.23 10.37 10.68
N PRO A 54 -1.47 10.19 11.78
CA PRO A 54 0.00 10.12 11.73
C PRO A 54 0.53 9.08 10.74
N GLU A 55 -0.16 7.95 10.60
CA GLU A 55 0.18 6.85 9.71
C GLU A 55 0.06 7.22 8.23
N SER A 56 -0.77 8.22 7.89
CA SER A 56 -1.01 8.64 6.50
C SER A 56 0.21 9.27 5.85
N LEU A 57 0.95 10.10 6.59
CA LEU A 57 2.09 10.85 6.07
C LEU A 57 3.41 10.48 6.75
N GLY A 58 3.38 9.78 7.90
CA GLY A 58 4.57 9.49 8.69
C GLY A 58 5.63 8.60 8.02
N CYS A 59 5.32 7.97 6.89
CA CYS A 59 6.22 7.04 6.18
C CYS A 59 6.42 7.38 4.69
N ILE A 60 6.17 8.62 4.27
CA ILE A 60 6.31 9.02 2.85
C ILE A 60 7.75 9.28 2.38
N SER A 61 8.72 9.31 3.30
CA SER A 61 10.13 9.65 3.04
C SER A 61 11.08 8.47 3.14
#